data_AF-A0A073ITG4-F1
#
_entry.id   AF-A0A073ITG4-F1
#
_cell.length_a   1.000
_cell.length_b   1.000
_cell.length_c   1.000
_cell.angle_alpha   90.00
_cell.angle_beta   90.00
_cell.angle_gamma   90.00
#
_symmetry.space_group_name_H-M   'P 1'
#
loop_
_entity.id
_entity.type
_entity.pdbx_description
1 polymer ?
#
loop_
_entity_poly.entity_id
_entity_poly.type
_entity_poly.pdbx_seq_one_letter_code
_entity_poly.pdbx_strand_id
1 'polypeptide(L)'
;MTTLRTIGKAAFATLLCAAVLVWSVMPATSHTPAILDVLQEHAEIIAEHGHSHGLEEDLAWASHGHSHDSVDHDHSQAVVPGPDLSAHPMEIYRAAWRLGAATANTLRIDLIERPPRV
;
A
#
# COMPACT_ATOMS: atom_id res chain seq x y z
N MET A 1 28.39 -0.95 -55.42
CA MET A 1 28.51 -0.27 -54.10
C MET A 1 27.18 0.23 -53.53
N THR A 2 26.27 0.73 -54.34
CA THR A 2 24.94 1.22 -53.93
C THR A 2 24.04 0.14 -53.32
N THR A 3 23.98 -1.05 -53.95
CA THR A 3 23.13 -2.17 -53.49
C THR A 3 23.53 -2.68 -52.11
N LEU A 4 24.83 -2.84 -51.86
CA LEU A 4 25.37 -3.28 -50.57
C LEU A 4 25.03 -2.28 -49.46
N ARG A 5 25.09 -0.98 -49.77
CA ARG A 5 24.71 0.09 -48.84
C ARG A 5 23.23 0.08 -48.50
N THR A 6 22.36 -0.20 -49.48
CA THR A 6 20.90 -0.27 -49.26
C THR A 6 20.53 -1.48 -48.40
N ILE A 7 21.13 -2.64 -48.67
CA ILE A 7 20.92 -3.86 -47.88
C ILE A 7 21.37 -3.65 -46.43
N GLY A 8 22.55 -3.06 -46.22
CA GLY A 8 23.06 -2.75 -44.87
C GLY A 8 22.14 -1.81 -44.09
N LYS A 9 21.59 -0.78 -44.76
CA LYS A 9 20.62 0.14 -44.13
C LYS A 9 19.32 -0.56 -43.75
N ALA A 10 18.80 -1.41 -44.62
CA ALA A 10 17.57 -2.16 -44.34
C ALA A 10 17.77 -3.12 -43.16
N ALA A 11 18.85 -3.89 -43.17
CA ALA A 11 19.18 -4.84 -42.08
C ALA A 11 19.36 -4.13 -40.73
N PHE A 12 20.02 -2.96 -40.72
CA PHE A 12 20.17 -2.17 -39.51
C PHE A 12 18.83 -1.61 -39.01
N ALA A 13 17.99 -1.11 -39.91
CA ALA A 13 16.66 -0.62 -39.55
C ALA A 13 15.77 -1.73 -38.99
N THR A 14 15.80 -2.94 -39.58
CA THR A 14 15.05 -4.09 -39.06
C THR A 14 15.54 -4.51 -37.68
N LEU A 15 16.86 -4.50 -37.47
CA LEU A 15 17.44 -4.84 -36.18
C LEU A 15 17.05 -3.83 -35.10
N LEU A 16 17.06 -2.53 -35.42
CA LEU A 16 16.59 -1.49 -34.52
C LEU A 16 15.09 -1.64 -34.19
N CYS A 17 14.26 -1.93 -35.19
CA CYS A 17 12.83 -2.17 -34.95
C CYS A 17 12.63 -3.38 -34.02
N ALA A 18 13.33 -4.48 -34.26
CA ALA A 18 13.27 -5.66 -33.40
C ALA A 18 13.74 -5.35 -31.98
N ALA A 19 14.82 -4.59 -31.81
CA ALA A 19 15.33 -4.19 -30.51
C ALA A 19 14.31 -3.34 -29.73
N VAL A 20 13.66 -2.38 -30.39
CA VAL A 20 12.60 -1.55 -29.78
C VAL A 20 11.40 -2.41 -29.37
N LEU A 21 10.97 -3.35 -30.22
CA LEU A 21 9.86 -4.26 -29.90
C LEU A 21 10.19 -5.12 -28.67
N VAL A 22 11.37 -5.74 -28.64
CA VAL A 22 11.80 -6.57 -27.50
C VAL A 22 11.91 -5.74 -26.22
N TRP A 23 12.51 -4.54 -26.31
CA TRP A 23 12.63 -3.65 -25.16
C TRP A 23 11.27 -3.17 -24.64
N SER A 24 10.28 -2.97 -25.52
CA SER A 24 8.96 -2.53 -25.11
C SER A 24 8.18 -3.55 -24.26
N VAL A 25 8.45 -4.85 -24.43
CA VAL A 25 7.75 -5.92 -23.71
C VAL A 25 8.53 -6.48 -22.54
N MET A 26 9.85 -6.35 -22.53
CA MET A 26 10.70 -6.89 -21.45
C MET A 26 10.29 -6.43 -20.04
N PRO A 27 10.00 -5.14 -19.78
CA PRO A 27 9.58 -4.66 -18.46
C PRO A 27 8.31 -5.34 -17.94
N ALA A 28 7.42 -5.77 -18.82
CA ALA A 28 6.17 -6.45 -18.45
C ALA A 28 6.36 -7.94 -18.14
N THR A 29 7.48 -8.56 -18.56
CA THR A 29 7.67 -10.01 -18.41
C THR A 29 7.81 -10.46 -16.96
N SER A 30 8.26 -9.58 -16.06
CA SER A 30 8.37 -9.85 -14.62
C SER A 30 7.02 -10.08 -13.93
N HIS A 31 5.91 -9.61 -14.52
CA HIS A 31 4.56 -9.74 -13.96
C HIS A 31 3.72 -10.86 -14.62
N THR A 32 4.15 -11.38 -15.79
CA THR A 32 3.47 -12.48 -16.48
C THR A 32 3.21 -13.74 -15.63
N PRO A 33 4.14 -14.23 -14.79
CA PRO A 33 3.86 -15.40 -13.95
C PRO A 33 2.70 -15.13 -12.97
N ALA A 34 2.68 -13.95 -12.33
CA ALA A 34 1.60 -13.57 -11.41
C ALA A 34 0.22 -13.47 -12.09
N ILE A 35 0.18 -13.05 -13.37
CA ILE A 35 -1.08 -12.96 -14.13
C ILE A 35 -1.67 -14.36 -14.40
N LEU A 36 -0.83 -15.33 -14.75
CA LEU A 36 -1.30 -16.69 -15.01
C LEU A 36 -1.79 -17.38 -13.74
N ASP A 37 -1.10 -17.16 -12.62
CA ASP A 37 -1.50 -17.66 -11.31
C ASP A 37 -2.87 -17.09 -10.90
N VAL A 38 -3.08 -15.78 -11.10
CA VAL A 38 -4.37 -15.14 -10.80
C VAL A 38 -5.50 -15.61 -11.71
N LEU A 39 -5.23 -15.86 -13.00
CA LEU A 39 -6.23 -16.45 -13.89
C LEU A 39 -6.65 -17.85 -13.45
N GLN A 40 -5.70 -18.66 -12.96
CA GLN A 40 -5.98 -19.97 -12.41
C GLN A 40 -6.76 -19.88 -11.09
N GLU A 41 -6.31 -19.04 -10.16
CA GLU A 41 -6.96 -18.84 -8.86
C GLU A 41 -8.39 -18.32 -9.03
N HIS A 42 -8.61 -17.38 -9.95
CA HIS A 42 -9.95 -16.88 -10.28
C HIS A 42 -10.86 -17.99 -10.82
N ALA A 43 -10.34 -18.88 -11.67
CA ALA A 43 -11.09 -20.02 -12.18
C ALA A 43 -11.44 -21.03 -11.07
N GLU A 44 -10.52 -21.26 -10.12
CA GLU A 44 -10.75 -22.11 -8.94
C GLU A 44 -11.78 -21.47 -7.98
N ILE A 45 -11.72 -20.16 -7.75
CA ILE A 45 -12.69 -19.43 -6.92
C ILE A 45 -14.09 -19.48 -7.54
N ILE A 46 -14.23 -19.26 -8.85
CA ILE A 46 -15.53 -19.41 -9.52
C ILE A 46 -16.04 -20.85 -9.39
N ALA A 47 -15.17 -21.84 -9.57
CA ALA A 47 -15.57 -23.25 -9.52
C ALA A 47 -15.99 -23.70 -8.12
N GLU A 48 -15.26 -23.29 -7.08
CA GLU A 48 -15.45 -23.78 -5.71
C GLU A 48 -16.34 -22.85 -4.86
N HIS A 49 -16.23 -21.53 -5.06
CA HIS A 49 -16.92 -20.51 -4.25
C HIS A 49 -18.09 -19.83 -4.99
N GLY A 50 -18.24 -20.05 -6.31
CA GLY A 50 -19.39 -19.60 -7.10
C GLY A 50 -19.45 -18.10 -7.41
N HIS A 51 -18.53 -17.29 -6.87
CA HIS A 51 -18.42 -15.86 -7.14
C HIS A 51 -16.99 -15.37 -6.92
N SER A 52 -16.58 -14.37 -7.71
CA SER A 52 -15.31 -13.66 -7.58
C SER A 52 -15.58 -12.16 -7.39
N HIS A 53 -14.55 -11.40 -7.00
CA HIS A 53 -14.66 -9.95 -6.86
C HIS A 53 -14.61 -9.20 -8.20
N GLY A 54 -14.29 -9.90 -9.29
CA GLY A 54 -14.14 -9.36 -10.64
C GLY A 54 -12.74 -9.65 -11.18
N LEU A 55 -12.64 -10.25 -12.37
CA LEU A 55 -11.34 -10.64 -12.95
C LEU A 55 -10.43 -9.43 -13.18
N GLU A 56 -11.03 -8.28 -13.47
CA GLU A 56 -10.31 -7.04 -13.74
C GLU A 56 -9.67 -6.47 -12.46
N GLU A 57 -10.38 -6.51 -11.32
CA GLU A 57 -9.78 -6.20 -10.02
C GLU A 57 -8.65 -7.17 -9.66
N ASP A 58 -8.84 -8.48 -9.86
CA ASP A 58 -7.84 -9.49 -9.50
C ASP A 58 -6.56 -9.32 -10.34
N LEU A 59 -6.68 -9.05 -11.65
CA LEU A 59 -5.55 -8.75 -12.54
C LEU A 59 -4.87 -7.41 -12.22
N ALA A 60 -5.64 -6.39 -11.86
CA ALA A 60 -5.10 -5.10 -11.43
C ALA A 60 -4.27 -5.26 -10.14
N TRP A 61 -4.74 -6.07 -9.20
CA TRP A 61 -4.01 -6.38 -7.97
C TRP A 61 -2.72 -7.17 -8.25
N ALA A 62 -2.79 -8.18 -9.12
CA ALA A 62 -1.64 -8.99 -9.52
C ALA A 62 -0.52 -8.17 -10.19
N SER A 63 -0.92 -7.21 -11.03
CA SER A 63 0.00 -6.38 -11.81
C SER A 63 0.64 -5.26 -10.99
N HIS A 64 -0.07 -4.72 -9.99
CA HIS A 64 0.43 -3.62 -9.15
C HIS A 64 1.15 -4.12 -7.88
N GLY A 65 0.98 -5.39 -7.52
CA GLY A 65 1.60 -6.00 -6.35
C GLY A 65 0.95 -5.60 -5.03
N HIS A 66 1.18 -6.38 -3.99
CA HIS A 66 0.75 -6.05 -2.64
C HIS A 66 1.52 -4.82 -2.13
N SER A 67 0.87 -3.65 -2.07
CA SER A 67 1.36 -2.54 -1.27
C SER A 67 1.23 -2.91 0.21
N HIS A 68 2.28 -3.51 0.78
CA HIS A 68 2.41 -3.66 2.23
C HIS A 68 2.58 -2.31 2.95
N ASP A 69 2.77 -1.22 2.20
CA ASP A 69 3.21 0.07 2.72
C ASP A 69 2.10 1.12 2.87
N SER A 70 0.86 0.84 2.42
CA SER A 70 -0.21 1.86 2.48
C SER A 70 -1.31 1.58 3.50
N VAL A 71 -1.46 0.35 4.00
CA VAL A 71 -2.52 -0.01 4.97
C VAL A 71 -1.98 -0.47 6.32
N ASP A 72 -0.77 -1.05 6.38
CA ASP A 72 -0.23 -1.59 7.63
C ASP A 72 0.51 -0.52 8.49
N HIS A 73 0.57 0.74 8.04
CA HIS A 73 1.31 1.81 8.73
C HIS A 73 0.47 2.78 9.55
N ASP A 74 -0.84 2.61 9.69
CA ASP A 74 -1.56 3.32 10.75
C ASP A 74 -1.44 2.58 12.09
N HIS A 75 -0.19 2.47 12.56
CA HIS A 75 0.11 2.17 13.96
C HIS A 75 0.03 3.41 14.84
N SER A 76 -0.54 4.53 14.35
CA SER A 76 -0.80 5.64 15.24
C SER A 76 -1.77 5.15 16.31
N GLN A 77 -1.37 5.30 17.56
CA GLN A 77 -2.28 5.02 18.66
C GLN A 77 -3.52 5.88 18.43
N ALA A 78 -4.69 5.26 18.36
CA ALA A 78 -5.96 5.97 18.34
C ALA A 78 -6.06 6.76 19.66
N VAL A 79 -5.58 7.99 19.66
CA VAL A 79 -5.67 8.92 20.78
C VAL A 79 -7.08 9.50 20.72
N VAL A 80 -7.91 9.14 21.69
CA VAL A 80 -9.16 9.85 21.95
C VAL A 80 -8.81 11.03 22.87
N PRO A 81 -8.93 12.29 22.40
CA PRO A 81 -8.75 13.44 23.29
C PRO A 81 -9.86 13.42 24.34
N GLY A 82 -9.50 13.36 25.61
CA GLY A 82 -10.45 13.57 26.70
C GLY A 82 -10.99 15.00 26.72
N PRO A 83 -12.08 15.25 27.47
CA PRO A 83 -12.66 16.58 27.59
C PRO A 83 -11.63 17.59 28.12
N ASP A 84 -11.58 18.77 27.50
CA ASP A 84 -10.68 19.85 27.91
C ASP A 84 -11.05 20.38 29.30
N LEU A 85 -10.15 20.16 30.26
CA LEU A 85 -10.32 20.61 31.65
C LEU A 85 -9.84 22.05 31.87
N SER A 86 -9.28 22.72 30.84
CA SER A 86 -8.78 24.10 30.93
C SER A 86 -9.88 25.12 31.30
N ALA A 87 -11.14 24.79 31.04
CA ALA A 87 -12.29 25.67 31.29
C ALA A 87 -12.73 25.72 32.77
N HIS A 88 -12.11 24.94 33.67
CA HIS A 88 -12.45 25.00 35.10
C HIS A 88 -11.52 26.00 35.80
N PRO A 89 -12.02 27.15 36.29
CA PRO A 89 -11.19 28.03 37.09
C PRO A 89 -10.74 27.28 38.34
N MET A 90 -9.46 26.92 38.39
CA MET A 90 -8.87 26.36 39.60
C MET A 90 -8.94 27.44 40.67
N GLU A 91 -9.77 27.22 41.69
CA GLU A 91 -9.76 27.99 42.93
C GLU A 91 -8.43 27.71 43.67
N ILE A 92 -7.37 28.42 43.26
CA ILE A 92 -5.99 28.28 43.74
C ILE A 92 -5.90 28.46 45.27
N TYR A 93 -6.91 29.07 45.91
CA TYR A 93 -6.89 29.41 47.32
C TYR A 93 -7.00 28.22 48.29
N ARG A 94 -7.46 27.03 47.86
CA ARG A 94 -7.53 25.83 48.74
C ARG A 94 -6.81 24.58 48.23
N ALA A 95 -6.36 24.55 46.98
CA ALA A 95 -5.87 23.32 46.33
C ALA A 95 -4.33 23.18 46.26
N ALA A 96 -3.57 24.19 46.69
CA ALA A 96 -2.10 24.23 46.52
C ALA A 96 -1.34 23.02 47.10
N TRP A 97 -1.93 22.27 48.03
CA TRP A 97 -1.28 21.13 48.69
C TRP A 97 -1.62 19.76 48.06
N ARG A 98 -2.42 19.70 46.99
CA ARG A 98 -2.79 18.44 46.32
C ARG A 98 -2.49 18.42 44.82
N LEU A 99 -1.55 19.22 44.33
CA LEU A 99 -1.04 19.07 42.96
C LEU A 99 -0.17 17.81 42.87
N GLY A 100 -0.82 16.66 42.77
CA GLY A 100 -0.20 15.42 42.29
C GLY A 100 0.00 15.49 40.78
N ALA A 101 0.99 14.76 40.25
CA ALA A 101 1.39 14.73 38.83
C ALA A 101 0.22 14.55 37.83
N ALA A 102 -0.92 14.04 38.27
CA ALA A 102 -2.17 13.95 37.51
C ALA A 102 -2.76 15.31 37.05
N THR A 103 -2.33 16.42 37.65
CA THR A 103 -2.79 17.79 37.28
C THR A 103 -1.87 18.50 36.29
N ALA A 104 -0.69 17.94 36.00
CA ALA A 104 0.29 18.57 35.12
C ALA A 104 -0.02 18.37 33.62
N ASN A 105 -0.87 17.41 33.28
CA ASN A 105 -1.27 17.13 31.90
C ASN A 105 -2.78 17.41 31.75
N THR A 106 -3.12 18.54 31.13
CA THR A 106 -4.51 18.92 30.84
C THR A 106 -5.14 18.06 29.74
N LEU A 107 -4.32 17.33 28.99
CA LEU A 107 -4.76 16.39 27.97
C LEU A 107 -4.82 14.98 28.57
N ARG A 108 -6.03 14.55 28.92
CA ARG A 108 -6.28 13.15 29.24
C ARG A 108 -6.25 12.36 27.93
N ILE A 109 -5.16 11.61 27.73
CA ILE A 109 -5.00 10.69 26.60
C ILE A 109 -5.37 9.30 27.13
N ASP A 110 -6.57 8.83 26.79
CA ASP A 110 -6.96 7.45 27.08
C ASP A 110 -6.37 6.57 25.96
N LEU A 111 -5.36 5.76 26.30
CA LEU A 111 -4.77 4.79 25.38
C LEU A 111 -5.67 3.56 25.33
N ILE A 112 -5.95 3.02 24.14
CA ILE A 112 -6.65 1.73 24.01
C ILE A 112 -5.75 0.66 24.66
N GLU A 113 -6.30 -0.07 25.64
CA GLU A 113 -5.62 -1.15 26.34
C GLU A 113 -5.17 -2.20 25.32
N ARG A 114 -3.85 -2.47 25.24
CA ARG A 114 -3.35 -3.55 24.38
C ARG A 114 -3.69 -4.90 25.02
N PRO A 115 -4.11 -5.91 24.23
CA PRO A 115 -4.30 -7.25 24.75
C PRO A 115 -3.01 -7.77 25.38
N PRO A 116 -3.11 -8.61 26.43
CA PRO A 116 -1.95 -9.13 27.14
C PRO A 116 -1.01 -9.86 26.17
N ARG A 117 0.28 -9.53 26.23
CA ARG A 117 1.30 -10.28 25.51
C ARG A 117 1.57 -11.56 26.29
N VAL A 118 1.14 -12.69 25.76
CA VAL A 118 1.54 -14.04 26.19
C VAL A 118 2.92 -14.40 25.66
#